data_AF-A0A183K5A1-F1
#
_entry.id   AF-A0A183K5A1-F1
#
_cell.length_a   1.000
_cell.length_b   1.000
_cell.length_c   1.000
_cell.angle_alpha   90.00
_cell.angle_beta   90.00
_cell.angle_gamma   90.00
#
_symmetry.space_group_name_H-M   'P 1'
#
loop_
_entity.id
_entity.type
_entity.pdbx_description
1 polymer ?
#
loop_
_entity_poly.entity_id
_entity_poly.type
_entity_poly.pdbx_seq_one_letter_code
_entity_poly.pdbx_strand_id
1 'polypeptide(L)'
;MPGVVLSACLVKLFYRYSLLLKQEQMKTVKDECTKTKIISKENSFAAECMLIIASMIHLATSQLLPHQVNPDHLDRMWICLKILADRRPEVLEAFEHTSRGCLTEMLAYQESERKNNAKARNQGLIEHQKQLAELNRADAPIKFSLLTGQTEFGDTVDRFDLTLSQALGAGGKGSAGDAYATSKLSKVHQLTGFSDPVYAEAYVHVNQFDILLDVLVVNQTKDTLQNLTLELSTLGDLRLVEKPSPLTIAPQDFANIKANIKVSSTENGIIFGNISYDVRGSSGETTCIVLNDIHIDIMEYIMPATCTPSEFRQMWSEFEWENKVTVNTQIKDLFTYLSQITSHTNLRCLTPTEALSGDCDYLCVTLYAKTIFGEHVLANLCLEKAEADQPVTGHVRIRAKTQGMAVTMGERVRSV
;
A
#
# COMPACT_ATOMS: atom_id res chain seq x y z
N MET A 1 8.74 -5.58 -18.83
CA MET A 1 7.74 -6.28 -19.66
C MET A 1 7.75 -5.89 -21.15
N PRO A 2 7.61 -4.62 -21.57
CA PRO A 2 7.45 -4.29 -23.00
C PRO A 2 8.67 -4.69 -23.85
N GLY A 3 9.88 -4.60 -23.31
CA GLY A 3 11.10 -4.91 -24.07
C GLY A 3 11.28 -6.38 -24.44
N VAL A 4 10.85 -7.30 -23.56
CA VAL A 4 10.91 -8.76 -23.81
C VAL A 4 9.93 -9.14 -24.91
N VAL A 5 8.71 -8.57 -24.87
CA VAL A 5 7.68 -8.82 -25.88
C VAL A 5 8.14 -8.33 -27.25
N LEU A 6 8.72 -7.13 -27.32
CA LEU A 6 9.26 -6.59 -28.56
C LEU A 6 10.38 -7.49 -29.12
N SER A 7 11.30 -7.94 -28.28
CA SER A 7 12.40 -8.83 -28.68
C SER A 7 11.88 -10.14 -29.25
N ALA A 8 10.87 -10.75 -28.62
CA ALA A 8 10.23 -11.96 -29.12
C ALA A 8 9.48 -11.72 -30.44
N CYS A 9 8.81 -10.58 -30.61
CA CYS A 9 8.15 -10.21 -31.85
C CYS A 9 9.13 -10.02 -33.01
N LEU A 10 10.31 -9.44 -32.76
CA LEU A 10 11.36 -9.27 -33.78
C LEU A 10 11.89 -10.63 -34.28
N VAL A 11 12.06 -11.61 -33.38
CA VAL A 11 12.45 -12.99 -33.77
C VAL A 11 11.40 -13.62 -34.70
N LYS A 12 10.12 -13.45 -34.37
CA LYS A 12 9.01 -13.98 -35.19
C LYS A 12 8.91 -13.28 -36.55
N LEU A 13 9.13 -11.96 -36.57
CA LEU A 13 9.14 -11.17 -37.80
C LEU A 13 10.29 -11.61 -38.72
N PHE A 14 11.50 -11.81 -38.16
CA PHE A 14 12.65 -12.36 -38.88
C PHE A 14 12.35 -13.73 -39.50
N TYR A 15 11.75 -14.64 -38.72
CA TYR A 15 11.39 -15.96 -39.24
C TYR A 15 10.41 -15.89 -40.42
N ARG A 16 9.35 -15.08 -40.31
CA ARG A 16 8.38 -14.90 -41.41
C ARG A 16 9.03 -14.28 -42.65
N TYR A 17 9.95 -13.33 -42.46
CA TYR A 17 10.71 -12.72 -43.54
C TYR A 17 11.63 -13.73 -44.25
N SER A 18 12.34 -14.57 -43.48
CA SER A 18 13.16 -15.67 -44.03
C SER A 18 12.31 -16.68 -44.83
N LEU A 19 11.10 -16.99 -44.35
CA LEU A 19 10.16 -17.89 -45.04
C LEU A 19 9.67 -17.32 -46.38
N LEU A 20 9.35 -16.03 -46.43
CA LEU A 20 8.99 -15.33 -47.67
C LEU A 20 10.15 -15.31 -48.67
N LEU A 21 11.37 -15.02 -48.21
CA LEU A 21 12.56 -15.04 -49.06
C LEU A 21 12.84 -16.45 -49.63
N LYS A 22 12.63 -17.51 -48.83
CA LYS A 22 12.72 -18.90 -49.31
C LYS A 22 11.67 -19.24 -50.36
N GLN A 23 10.45 -18.70 -50.25
CA GLN A 23 9.40 -18.85 -51.27
C GLN A 23 9.74 -18.10 -52.57
N GLU A 24 10.36 -16.91 -52.48
CA GLU A 24 10.85 -16.17 -53.65
C GLU A 24 12.01 -16.90 -54.36
N GLN A 25 12.91 -17.54 -53.58
CA GLN A 25 13.97 -18.40 -54.11
C GLN A 25 13.43 -19.61 -54.88
N MET A 26 12.29 -20.18 -54.48
CA MET A 26 11.70 -21.32 -55.20
C MET A 26 11.02 -20.93 -56.52
N LYS A 27 10.58 -19.68 -56.67
CA LYS A 27 9.92 -19.17 -57.88
C LYS A 27 10.91 -18.65 -58.94
N THR A 28 12.13 -18.30 -58.55
CA THR A 28 13.16 -17.78 -59.45
C THR A 28 14.20 -18.86 -59.75
N VAL A 29 14.44 -19.14 -61.04
CA VAL A 29 15.39 -20.17 -61.50
C VAL A 29 16.81 -19.89 -60.99
N LYS A 30 17.57 -20.97 -60.78
CA LYS A 30 18.89 -21.11 -60.12
C LYS A 30 20.03 -20.25 -60.68
N ASP A 31 19.95 -18.92 -60.61
CA ASP A 31 21.10 -18.04 -60.82
C ASP A 31 21.83 -17.80 -59.48
N GLU A 32 23.15 -18.03 -59.46
CA GLU A 32 24.01 -17.81 -58.28
C GLU A 32 23.98 -16.35 -57.80
N CYS A 33 23.86 -15.41 -58.75
CA CYS A 33 23.78 -13.97 -58.46
C CYS A 33 22.53 -13.60 -57.64
N THR A 34 21.40 -14.25 -57.88
CA THR A 34 20.13 -14.00 -57.17
C THR A 34 20.16 -14.60 -55.76
N LYS A 35 20.81 -15.75 -55.57
CA LYS A 35 21.00 -16.36 -54.24
C LYS A 35 21.82 -15.46 -53.32
N THR A 36 22.93 -14.90 -53.81
CA THR A 36 23.79 -13.99 -53.05
C THR A 36 23.04 -12.72 -52.61
N LYS A 37 22.20 -12.17 -53.49
CA LYS A 37 21.36 -11.00 -53.16
C LYS A 37 20.33 -11.30 -52.07
N ILE A 38 19.75 -12.50 -52.08
CA ILE A 38 18.73 -12.88 -51.08
C ILE A 38 19.37 -13.11 -49.70
N ILE A 39 20.53 -13.78 -49.66
CA ILE A 39 21.30 -13.96 -48.43
C ILE A 39 21.74 -12.60 -47.86
N SER A 40 22.15 -11.66 -48.72
CA SER A 40 22.50 -10.30 -48.30
C SER A 40 21.32 -9.56 -47.67
N LYS A 41 20.10 -9.70 -48.21
CA LYS A 41 18.89 -9.08 -47.64
C LYS A 41 18.50 -9.70 -46.31
N GLU A 42 18.56 -11.02 -46.20
CA GLU A 42 18.30 -11.74 -44.94
C GLU A 42 19.30 -11.33 -43.84
N ASN A 43 20.58 -11.21 -44.19
CA ASN A 43 21.62 -10.74 -43.28
C ASN A 43 21.41 -9.29 -42.82
N SER A 44 21.01 -8.40 -43.73
CA SER A 44 20.71 -7.00 -43.39
C SER A 44 19.58 -6.92 -42.38
N PHE A 45 18.48 -7.65 -42.63
CA PHE A 45 17.32 -7.61 -41.75
C PHE A 45 17.60 -8.25 -40.38
N ALA A 46 18.40 -9.32 -40.34
CA ALA A 46 18.87 -9.92 -39.08
C ALA A 46 19.70 -8.90 -38.26
N ALA A 47 20.61 -8.18 -38.91
CA ALA A 47 21.47 -7.20 -38.26
C ALA A 47 20.67 -6.04 -37.65
N GLU A 48 19.65 -5.54 -38.35
CA GLU A 48 18.74 -4.52 -37.83
C GLU A 48 17.97 -5.00 -36.60
N CYS A 49 17.42 -6.22 -36.65
CA CYS A 49 16.72 -6.81 -35.50
C CYS A 49 17.64 -6.99 -34.28
N MET A 50 18.87 -7.47 -34.51
CA MET A 50 19.88 -7.61 -33.45
C MET A 50 20.28 -6.27 -32.84
N LEU A 51 20.45 -5.23 -33.67
CA LEU A 51 20.82 -3.90 -33.21
C LEU A 51 19.78 -3.31 -32.26
N ILE A 52 18.49 -3.49 -32.57
CA ILE A 52 17.38 -3.02 -31.72
C ILE A 52 17.42 -3.74 -30.35
N ILE A 53 17.55 -5.06 -30.36
CA ILE A 53 17.59 -5.87 -29.12
C ILE A 53 18.83 -5.51 -28.29
N ALA A 54 20.01 -5.38 -28.92
CA ALA A 54 21.25 -5.01 -28.24
C ALA A 54 21.19 -3.60 -27.62
N SER A 55 20.59 -2.63 -28.33
CA SER A 55 20.38 -1.28 -27.81
C SER A 55 19.45 -1.27 -26.60
N MET A 56 18.41 -2.11 -26.60
CA MET A 56 17.49 -2.24 -25.47
C MET A 56 18.15 -2.91 -24.25
N ILE A 57 18.98 -3.93 -24.47
CA ILE A 57 19.78 -4.55 -23.41
C ILE A 57 20.74 -3.51 -22.83
N HIS A 58 21.42 -2.74 -23.68
CA HIS A 58 22.34 -1.70 -23.23
C HIS A 58 21.65 -0.63 -22.38
N LEU A 59 20.48 -0.14 -22.83
CA LEU A 59 19.64 0.79 -22.07
C LEU A 59 19.23 0.18 -20.71
N ALA A 60 18.83 -1.09 -20.69
CA ALA A 60 18.43 -1.78 -19.48
C ALA A 60 19.59 -2.00 -18.49
N THR A 61 20.83 -2.08 -18.97
CA THR A 61 22.04 -2.14 -18.12
C THR A 61 22.58 -0.76 -17.73
N SER A 62 22.28 0.28 -18.50
CA SER A 62 22.60 1.65 -18.13
C SER A 62 21.70 2.07 -16.98
N GLN A 63 22.27 2.53 -15.87
CA GLN A 63 21.53 2.96 -14.66
C GLN A 63 20.69 4.24 -14.88
N LEU A 64 20.36 4.58 -16.13
CA LEU A 64 19.54 5.72 -16.53
C LEU A 64 18.05 5.49 -16.30
N LEU A 65 17.63 4.23 -16.09
CA LEU A 65 16.24 3.89 -15.81
C LEU A 65 15.92 4.06 -14.32
N PRO A 66 14.81 4.72 -13.97
CA PRO A 66 14.40 4.91 -12.57
C PRO A 66 13.95 3.63 -11.87
N HIS A 67 13.75 2.52 -12.61
CA HIS A 67 13.36 1.22 -12.07
C HIS A 67 14.36 0.14 -12.46
N GLN A 68 14.78 -0.69 -11.50
CA GLN A 68 15.67 -1.82 -11.77
C GLN A 68 14.95 -2.85 -12.65
N VAL A 69 15.55 -3.16 -13.80
CA VAL A 69 15.00 -4.17 -14.70
C VAL A 69 15.27 -5.55 -14.12
N ASN A 70 14.21 -6.38 -14.04
CA ASN A 70 14.32 -7.76 -13.55
C ASN A 70 15.35 -8.56 -14.38
N PRO A 71 16.32 -9.24 -13.74
CA PRO A 71 17.36 -10.01 -14.44
C PRO A 71 16.80 -11.08 -15.39
N ASP A 72 15.68 -11.73 -15.06
CA ASP A 72 15.03 -12.72 -15.94
C ASP A 72 14.59 -12.12 -17.29
N HIS A 73 14.22 -10.84 -17.30
CA HIS A 73 13.86 -10.15 -18.54
C HIS A 73 15.09 -9.89 -19.43
N LEU A 74 16.23 -9.56 -18.82
CA LEU A 74 17.49 -9.39 -19.55
C LEU A 74 17.94 -10.72 -20.16
N ASP A 75 17.89 -11.80 -19.40
CA ASP A 75 18.26 -13.14 -19.87
C ASP A 75 17.39 -13.58 -21.05
N ARG A 76 16.08 -13.29 -21.01
CA ARG A 76 15.17 -13.58 -22.12
C ARG A 76 15.47 -12.79 -23.39
N MET A 77 15.85 -11.51 -23.25
CA MET A 77 16.28 -10.69 -24.39
C MET A 77 17.61 -11.20 -24.97
N TRP A 78 18.54 -11.63 -24.12
CA TRP A 78 19.78 -12.30 -24.53
C TRP A 78 19.55 -13.60 -25.29
N ILE A 79 18.59 -14.43 -24.84
CA ILE A 79 18.19 -15.64 -25.55
C ILE A 79 17.65 -15.31 -26.94
N CYS A 80 16.81 -14.28 -27.07
CA CYS A 80 16.30 -13.82 -28.37
C CYS A 80 17.44 -13.38 -29.31
N LEU A 81 18.42 -12.65 -28.79
CA LEU A 81 19.60 -12.23 -29.54
C LEU A 81 20.43 -13.43 -30.01
N LYS A 82 20.64 -14.43 -29.13
CA LYS A 82 21.37 -15.66 -29.44
C LYS A 82 20.65 -16.50 -30.51
N ILE A 83 19.32 -16.58 -30.46
CA ILE A 83 18.50 -17.28 -31.47
C ILE A 83 18.67 -16.64 -32.85
N LEU A 84 18.65 -15.31 -32.94
CA LEU A 84 18.90 -14.60 -34.20
C LEU A 84 20.32 -14.82 -34.74
N ALA A 85 21.30 -15.01 -33.86
CA ALA A 85 22.70 -15.23 -34.24
C ALA A 85 22.97 -16.64 -34.75
N ASP A 86 22.38 -17.65 -34.08
CA ASP A 86 22.60 -19.08 -34.36
C ASP A 86 21.77 -19.58 -35.56
N ARG A 87 20.63 -18.92 -35.86
CA ARG A 87 19.81 -19.13 -37.08
C ARG A 87 19.39 -20.58 -37.35
N ARG A 88 19.24 -21.39 -36.30
CA ARG A 88 18.79 -22.78 -36.42
C ARG A 88 17.30 -22.83 -36.81
N PRO A 89 16.93 -23.43 -37.94
CA PRO A 89 15.55 -23.42 -38.43
C PRO A 89 14.60 -24.15 -37.47
N GLU A 90 15.06 -25.20 -36.79
CA GLU A 90 14.25 -25.97 -35.84
C GLU A 90 13.87 -25.13 -34.61
N VAL A 91 14.77 -24.25 -34.17
CA VAL A 91 14.55 -23.36 -33.01
C VAL A 91 13.60 -22.23 -33.38
N LEU A 92 13.73 -21.67 -34.59
CA LEU A 92 12.84 -20.61 -35.08
C LEU A 92 11.42 -21.12 -35.31
N GLU A 93 11.27 -22.33 -35.86
CA GLU A 93 9.97 -22.99 -36.04
C GLU A 93 9.32 -23.29 -34.68
N ALA A 94 10.08 -23.84 -33.73
CA ALA A 94 9.61 -24.06 -32.37
C ALA A 94 9.19 -22.75 -31.68
N PHE A 95 9.90 -21.64 -31.92
CA PHE A 95 9.58 -20.34 -31.33
C PHE A 95 8.24 -19.77 -31.85
N GLU A 96 7.87 -20.01 -33.10
CA GLU A 96 6.58 -19.56 -33.65
C GLU A 96 5.42 -20.48 -33.22
N HIS A 97 5.58 -21.80 -33.38
CA HIS A 97 4.50 -22.76 -33.14
C HIS A 97 4.28 -23.09 -31.67
N THR A 98 5.35 -23.31 -30.90
CA THR A 98 5.27 -23.71 -29.48
C THR A 98 4.86 -22.54 -28.59
N SER A 99 5.30 -21.31 -28.91
CA SER A 99 4.94 -20.14 -28.09
C SER A 99 3.45 -19.82 -28.11
N ARG A 100 2.78 -20.04 -29.25
CA ARG A 100 1.32 -19.89 -29.35
C ARG A 100 0.59 -21.00 -28.60
N GLY A 101 1.04 -22.25 -28.76
CA GLY A 101 0.48 -23.41 -28.06
C GLY A 101 0.55 -23.27 -26.54
N CYS A 102 1.73 -22.98 -25.99
CA CYS A 102 1.92 -22.79 -24.55
C CYS A 102 1.13 -21.60 -23.99
N LEU A 103 0.97 -20.51 -24.76
CA LEU A 103 0.16 -19.37 -24.30
C LEU A 103 -1.33 -19.73 -24.23
N THR A 104 -1.84 -20.43 -25.25
CA THR A 104 -3.23 -20.90 -25.24
C THR A 104 -3.49 -21.87 -24.08
N GLU A 105 -2.56 -22.77 -23.82
CA GLU A 105 -2.64 -23.71 -22.70
C GLU A 105 -2.56 -23.01 -21.34
N MET A 106 -1.66 -22.03 -21.18
CA MET A 106 -1.55 -21.22 -19.97
C MET A 106 -2.80 -20.40 -19.70
N LEU A 107 -3.39 -19.78 -20.73
CA LEU A 107 -4.63 -19.02 -20.59
C LEU A 107 -5.81 -19.94 -20.25
N ALA A 108 -5.90 -21.11 -20.89
CA ALA A 108 -6.90 -22.12 -20.55
C ALA A 108 -6.74 -22.61 -19.10
N TYR A 109 -5.51 -22.84 -18.65
CA TYR A 109 -5.19 -23.22 -17.28
C TYR A 109 -5.55 -22.12 -16.28
N GLN A 110 -5.19 -20.87 -16.53
CA GLN A 110 -5.56 -19.73 -15.69
C GLN A 110 -7.08 -19.51 -15.63
N GLU A 111 -7.79 -19.70 -16.73
CA GLU A 111 -9.25 -19.65 -16.73
C GLU A 111 -9.87 -20.83 -15.98
N SER A 112 -9.32 -22.04 -16.09
CA SER A 112 -9.77 -23.20 -15.32
C SER A 112 -9.51 -23.03 -13.83
N GLU A 113 -8.37 -22.46 -13.44
CA GLU A 113 -8.05 -22.13 -12.05
C GLU A 113 -8.98 -21.05 -11.49
N ARG A 114 -9.29 -20.01 -12.27
CA ARG A 114 -10.29 -19.01 -11.87
C ARG A 114 -11.67 -19.63 -11.69
N LYS A 115 -12.07 -20.55 -12.57
CA LYS A 115 -13.34 -21.29 -12.48
C LYS A 115 -13.35 -22.26 -11.30
N ASN A 116 -12.24 -22.93 -11.01
CA ASN A 116 -12.09 -23.85 -9.88
C ASN A 116 -12.08 -23.10 -8.54
N ASN A 117 -11.37 -21.97 -8.44
CA ASN A 117 -11.41 -21.11 -7.25
C ASN A 117 -12.81 -20.53 -7.02
N ALA A 118 -13.53 -20.15 -8.09
CA ALA A 118 -14.92 -19.72 -7.96
C ALA A 118 -15.84 -20.86 -7.49
N LYS A 119 -15.64 -22.08 -8.00
CA LYS A 119 -16.39 -23.27 -7.57
C LYS A 119 -16.07 -23.69 -6.13
N ALA A 120 -14.80 -23.67 -5.74
CA ALA A 120 -14.37 -23.96 -4.37
C ALA A 120 -14.93 -22.94 -3.38
N ARG A 121 -14.96 -21.65 -3.73
CA ARG A 121 -15.61 -20.61 -2.92
C ARG A 121 -17.11 -20.86 -2.74
N ASN A 122 -17.80 -21.28 -3.80
CA ASN A 122 -19.23 -21.59 -3.74
C ASN A 122 -19.52 -22.91 -3.01
N GLN A 123 -18.68 -23.94 -3.16
CA GLN A 123 -18.81 -25.20 -2.42
C GLN A 123 -18.56 -25.01 -0.91
N GLY A 124 -17.53 -24.23 -0.54
CA GLY A 124 -17.27 -23.85 0.85
C GLY A 124 -18.44 -23.10 1.49
N LEU A 125 -19.14 -22.25 0.73
CA LEU A 125 -20.36 -21.57 1.19
C LEU A 125 -21.53 -22.53 1.45
N ILE A 126 -21.72 -23.53 0.58
CA ILE A 126 -22.78 -24.53 0.72
C ILE A 126 -22.49 -25.47 1.89
N GLU A 127 -21.23 -25.87 2.08
CA GLU A 127 -20.80 -26.74 3.16
C GLU A 127 -20.86 -26.01 4.52
N HIS A 128 -20.51 -24.73 4.55
CA HIS A 128 -20.68 -23.86 5.71
C HIS A 128 -22.18 -23.65 6.06
N GLN A 129 -23.06 -23.53 5.06
CA GLN A 129 -24.51 -23.48 5.31
C GLN A 129 -25.05 -24.78 5.91
N LYS A 130 -24.51 -25.92 5.47
CA LYS A 130 -24.90 -27.24 5.97
C LYS A 130 -24.41 -27.47 7.40
N GLN A 131 -23.18 -27.05 7.73
CA GLN A 131 -22.65 -27.10 9.10
C GLN A 131 -23.38 -26.14 10.05
N LEU A 132 -23.77 -24.94 9.60
CA LEU A 132 -24.61 -24.02 10.39
C LEU A 132 -25.99 -24.63 10.69
N ALA A 133 -26.59 -25.34 9.74
CA ALA A 133 -27.87 -26.02 9.94
C ALA A 133 -27.77 -27.18 10.96
N GLU A 134 -26.63 -27.88 11.01
CA GLU A 134 -26.37 -28.92 12.01
C GLU A 134 -26.08 -28.34 13.41
N LEU A 135 -25.40 -27.20 13.49
CA LEU A 135 -25.10 -26.49 14.76
C LEU A 135 -26.34 -25.83 15.39
N ASN A 136 -27.35 -25.46 14.59
CA ASN A 136 -28.60 -24.84 15.07
C ASN A 136 -29.65 -25.86 15.56
N ARG A 137 -29.29 -27.14 15.68
CA ARG A 137 -30.19 -28.19 16.20
C ARG A 137 -30.26 -28.09 17.73
N ALA A 138 -31.44 -28.27 18.32
CA ALA A 138 -31.68 -28.08 19.75
C ALA A 138 -30.78 -28.94 20.69
N ASP A 139 -30.29 -30.08 20.20
CA ASP A 139 -29.45 -31.02 20.95
C ASP A 139 -27.93 -30.90 20.64
N ALA A 140 -27.50 -29.84 19.94
CA ALA A 140 -26.10 -29.68 19.55
C ALA A 140 -25.22 -29.22 20.74
N PRO A 141 -23.99 -29.76 20.88
CA PRO A 141 -23.07 -29.36 21.94
C PRO A 141 -22.59 -27.91 21.74
N ILE A 142 -22.78 -27.06 22.76
CA ILE A 142 -22.35 -25.66 22.74
C ILE A 142 -20.83 -25.59 22.98
N LYS A 143 -20.09 -24.98 22.04
CA LYS A 143 -18.69 -24.62 22.27
C LYS A 143 -18.64 -23.38 23.16
N PHE A 144 -17.95 -23.48 24.30
CA PHE A 144 -17.88 -22.40 25.30
C PHE A 144 -17.24 -21.09 24.79
N SER A 145 -16.53 -21.10 23.64
CA SER A 145 -16.07 -19.86 23.00
C SER A 145 -17.19 -19.02 22.38
N LEU A 146 -18.39 -19.58 22.13
CA LEU A 146 -19.57 -18.82 21.69
C LEU A 146 -20.24 -18.03 22.81
N LEU A 147 -19.88 -18.27 24.08
CA LEU A 147 -20.35 -17.49 25.23
C LEU A 147 -19.48 -16.25 25.47
N THR A 148 -18.36 -16.13 24.78
CA THR A 148 -17.57 -14.89 24.73
C THR A 148 -18.21 -13.98 23.70
N GLY A 149 -18.66 -12.79 24.13
CA GLY A 149 -19.62 -11.95 23.42
C GLY A 149 -19.46 -11.88 21.89
N GLN A 150 -20.54 -12.22 21.19
CA GLN A 150 -20.67 -12.08 19.74
C GLN A 150 -20.38 -10.64 19.32
N THR A 151 -19.22 -10.43 18.71
CA THR A 151 -19.02 -9.29 17.81
C THR A 151 -19.46 -9.75 16.43
N GLU A 152 -20.42 -9.03 15.85
CA GLU A 152 -21.00 -9.29 14.54
C GLU A 152 -19.96 -9.06 13.42
N PHE A 153 -19.00 -9.96 13.21
CA PHE A 153 -18.34 -10.18 11.90
C PHE A 153 -17.61 -11.53 11.93
N GLY A 154 -17.88 -12.37 10.94
CA GLY A 154 -17.51 -13.78 10.90
C GLY A 154 -16.04 -14.09 11.17
N ASP A 155 -15.80 -14.79 12.27
CA ASP A 155 -14.51 -15.34 12.67
C ASP A 155 -14.24 -16.65 11.91
N THR A 156 -13.91 -16.54 10.62
CA THR A 156 -13.64 -17.69 9.73
C THR A 156 -12.21 -17.73 9.18
N VAL A 157 -11.28 -17.01 9.82
CA VAL A 157 -9.86 -17.24 9.60
C VAL A 157 -9.18 -17.25 10.95
N ASP A 158 -8.64 -18.41 11.33
CA ASP A 158 -7.84 -18.57 12.54
C ASP A 158 -6.61 -17.64 12.43
N ARG A 159 -6.76 -16.43 12.98
CA ARG A 159 -5.79 -15.35 12.84
C ARG A 159 -4.48 -15.71 13.52
N PHE A 160 -4.48 -16.64 14.47
CA PHE A 160 -3.27 -17.22 15.02
C PHE A 160 -2.46 -17.96 13.96
N ASP A 161 -3.10 -18.77 13.13
CA ASP A 161 -2.42 -19.56 12.11
C ASP A 161 -1.87 -18.69 10.98
N LEU A 162 -2.60 -17.63 10.58
CA LEU A 162 -2.14 -16.67 9.57
C LEU A 162 -0.93 -15.85 10.07
N THR A 163 -0.96 -15.44 11.33
CA THR A 163 0.12 -14.65 11.95
C THR A 163 1.35 -15.51 12.24
N LEU A 164 1.14 -16.77 12.65
CA LEU A 164 2.22 -17.75 12.84
C LEU A 164 2.88 -18.13 11.51
N SER A 165 2.08 -18.31 10.44
CA SER A 165 2.57 -18.59 9.08
C SER A 165 3.42 -17.44 8.51
N GLN A 166 3.04 -16.19 8.79
CA GLN A 166 3.80 -15.01 8.42
C GLN A 166 5.07 -14.83 9.27
N ALA A 167 5.00 -15.14 10.57
CA ALA A 167 6.15 -15.07 11.47
C ALA A 167 7.19 -16.17 11.20
N LEU A 168 6.77 -17.34 10.70
CA LEU A 168 7.64 -18.49 10.38
C LEU A 168 8.20 -18.48 8.94
N GLY A 169 7.89 -17.46 8.14
CA GLY A 169 8.51 -17.25 6.82
C GLY A 169 8.20 -18.31 5.75
N ALA A 170 7.16 -19.14 5.93
CA ALA A 170 6.85 -20.26 5.03
C ALA A 170 5.96 -19.87 3.82
N GLY A 171 5.60 -18.60 3.67
CA GLY A 171 4.69 -18.13 2.62
C GLY A 171 5.21 -16.93 1.84
N GLY A 172 6.05 -17.17 0.83
CA GLY A 172 6.29 -16.22 -0.25
C GLY A 172 7.65 -15.52 -0.23
N LYS A 173 8.44 -15.84 -1.26
CA LYS A 173 9.65 -15.18 -1.77
C LYS A 173 10.01 -13.85 -1.10
N GLY A 174 11.18 -13.85 -0.45
CA GLY A 174 11.83 -12.66 0.07
C GLY A 174 11.93 -11.56 -0.98
N SER A 175 11.41 -10.39 -0.61
CA SER A 175 11.72 -9.11 -1.21
C SER A 175 11.89 -8.10 -0.08
N ALA A 176 13.03 -7.42 -0.12
CA ALA A 176 13.43 -6.28 0.72
C ALA A 176 13.69 -6.56 2.21
N GLY A 177 14.95 -6.86 2.51
CA GLY A 177 15.52 -6.64 3.83
C GLY A 177 15.49 -5.16 4.23
N ASP A 178 15.39 -4.95 5.54
CA ASP A 178 15.77 -3.76 6.31
C ASP A 178 15.04 -2.42 6.16
N ALA A 179 14.15 -2.21 5.19
CA ALA A 179 13.30 -1.00 5.20
C ALA A 179 12.14 -1.07 6.22
N TYR A 180 11.76 -2.28 6.65
CA TYR A 180 10.60 -2.49 7.51
C TYR A 180 10.91 -2.28 9.01
N ALA A 181 12.18 -2.38 9.42
CA ALA A 181 12.59 -2.16 10.81
C ALA A 181 12.69 -0.66 11.16
N THR A 182 13.20 0.17 10.24
CA THR A 182 13.30 1.62 10.42
C THR A 182 11.91 2.29 10.49
N SER A 183 10.94 1.77 9.75
CA SER A 183 9.55 2.26 9.78
C SER A 183 8.76 1.82 11.02
N LYS A 184 9.21 0.79 11.75
CA LYS A 184 8.62 0.42 13.05
C LYS A 184 9.12 1.31 14.17
N LEU A 185 10.40 1.71 14.14
CA LEU A 185 10.97 2.62 15.14
C LEU A 185 10.35 4.02 15.12
N SER A 186 9.86 4.48 13.96
CA SER A 186 9.11 5.75 13.89
C SER A 186 7.76 5.74 14.63
N LYS A 187 7.30 4.57 15.09
CA LYS A 187 6.06 4.42 15.88
C LYS A 187 6.31 4.35 17.39
N VAL A 188 7.57 4.46 17.82
CA VAL A 188 7.95 4.54 19.23
C VAL A 188 7.86 5.99 19.70
N HIS A 189 7.06 6.24 20.74
CA HIS A 189 6.87 7.54 21.35
C HIS A 189 7.51 7.55 22.73
N GLN A 190 8.43 8.47 22.95
CA GLN A 190 9.03 8.68 24.27
C GLN A 190 8.01 9.41 25.17
N LEU A 191 7.67 8.80 26.30
CA LEU A 191 6.67 9.31 27.25
C LEU A 191 7.30 10.06 28.42
N THR A 192 8.49 9.64 28.87
CA THR A 192 9.22 10.31 29.95
C THR A 192 10.65 10.67 29.54
N GLY A 193 11.26 11.61 30.25
CA GLY A 193 12.62 12.04 30.01
C GLY A 193 13.64 10.99 30.45
N PHE A 194 14.86 11.05 29.89
CA PHE A 194 15.95 10.16 30.30
C PHE A 194 16.41 10.37 31.75
N SER A 195 16.11 11.54 32.32
CA SER A 195 16.47 11.92 33.68
C SER A 195 15.40 11.55 34.71
N ASP A 196 14.25 11.03 34.27
CA ASP A 196 13.15 10.70 35.17
C ASP A 196 13.42 9.37 35.90
N PRO A 197 12.98 9.21 37.17
CA PRO A 197 13.19 7.97 37.93
C PRO A 197 12.61 6.72 37.24
N VAL A 198 11.54 6.91 36.47
CA VAL A 198 10.89 5.89 35.66
C VAL A 198 10.97 6.32 34.21
N TYR A 199 11.63 5.51 33.39
CA TYR A 199 11.66 5.69 31.96
C TYR A 199 10.52 4.94 31.30
N ALA A 200 9.79 5.59 30.39
CA ALA A 200 8.70 4.98 29.66
C ALA A 200 8.74 5.34 28.17
N GLU A 201 8.60 4.32 27.34
CA GLU A 201 8.43 4.44 25.89
C GLU A 201 7.22 3.62 25.45
N ALA A 202 6.45 4.15 24.51
CA ALA A 202 5.25 3.51 24.01
C ALA A 202 5.38 3.18 22.52
N TYR A 203 5.15 1.92 22.21
CA TYR A 203 4.99 1.45 20.85
C TYR A 203 3.50 1.41 20.48
N VAL A 204 3.13 2.20 19.47
CA VAL A 204 1.75 2.29 19.00
C VAL A 204 1.52 1.32 17.85
N HIS A 205 0.66 0.33 18.06
CA HIS A 205 0.21 -0.59 17.04
C HIS A 205 -1.28 -0.39 16.76
N VAL A 206 -1.60 0.22 15.63
CA VAL A 206 -2.98 0.48 15.23
C VAL A 206 -3.48 -0.61 14.28
N ASN A 207 -4.64 -1.18 14.58
CA ASN A 207 -5.29 -2.25 13.82
C ASN A 207 -6.77 -1.91 13.59
N GLN A 208 -7.06 -1.19 12.51
CA GLN A 208 -8.41 -0.74 12.14
C GLN A 208 -9.15 -0.07 13.30
N PHE A 209 -9.95 -0.82 14.05
CA PHE A 209 -10.76 -0.31 15.16
C PHE A 209 -10.06 -0.38 16.53
N ASP A 210 -8.93 -1.07 16.64
CA ASP A 210 -8.22 -1.26 17.91
C ASP A 210 -6.80 -0.67 17.82
N ILE A 211 -6.46 0.23 18.73
CA ILE A 211 -5.10 0.70 18.98
C ILE A 211 -4.56 -0.08 20.19
N LEU A 212 -3.51 -0.86 19.93
CA LEU A 212 -2.69 -1.51 20.93
C LEU A 212 -1.53 -0.59 21.28
N LEU A 213 -1.47 -0.15 22.52
CA LEU A 213 -0.36 0.60 23.07
C LEU A 213 0.48 -0.34 23.93
N ASP A 214 1.71 -0.62 23.52
CA ASP A 214 2.67 -1.40 24.31
C ASP A 214 3.66 -0.42 24.96
N VAL A 215 3.54 -0.23 26.28
CA VAL A 215 4.34 0.71 27.04
C VAL A 215 5.42 -0.05 27.79
N LEU A 216 6.66 0.12 27.39
CA LEU A 216 7.81 -0.33 28.16
C LEU A 216 8.04 0.66 29.29
N VAL A 217 8.06 0.16 30.52
CA VAL A 217 8.37 0.92 31.72
C VAL A 217 9.64 0.36 32.34
N VAL A 218 10.63 1.21 32.58
CA VAL A 218 11.94 0.84 33.15
C VAL A 218 12.15 1.62 34.44
N ASN A 219 12.41 0.89 35.52
CA ASN A 219 12.80 1.48 36.79
C ASN A 219 14.29 1.83 36.76
N GLN A 220 14.65 3.10 36.66
CA GLN A 220 16.07 3.50 36.68
C GLN A 220 16.64 3.60 38.11
N THR A 221 15.78 3.54 39.14
CA THR A 221 16.19 3.70 40.53
C THR A 221 16.73 2.40 41.14
N LYS A 222 17.37 2.53 42.31
CA LYS A 222 17.86 1.39 43.10
C LYS A 222 16.81 0.82 44.05
N ASP A 223 15.63 1.43 44.11
CA ASP A 223 14.55 1.04 44.99
C ASP A 223 13.49 0.24 44.23
N THR A 224 12.72 -0.58 44.95
CA THR A 224 11.60 -1.32 44.36
C THR A 224 10.39 -0.40 44.26
N LEU A 225 9.86 -0.25 43.05
CA LEU A 225 8.63 0.51 42.80
C LEU A 225 7.43 -0.43 42.94
N GLN A 226 6.55 -0.14 43.88
CA GLN A 226 5.33 -0.88 44.16
C GLN A 226 4.13 -0.13 43.61
N ASN A 227 3.06 -0.87 43.34
CA ASN A 227 1.78 -0.31 42.90
C ASN A 227 1.90 0.64 41.69
N LEU A 228 2.87 0.39 40.80
CA LEU A 228 3.09 1.18 39.61
C LEU A 228 1.89 1.02 38.69
N THR A 229 1.17 2.12 38.46
CA THR A 229 -0.06 2.14 37.69
C THR A 229 0.06 3.16 36.57
N LEU A 230 -0.19 2.70 35.35
CA LEU A 230 -0.29 3.54 34.17
C LEU A 230 -1.74 3.99 34.00
N GLU A 231 -1.99 5.27 34.23
CA GLU A 231 -3.30 5.88 34.00
C GLU A 231 -3.32 6.59 32.66
N LEU A 232 -4.05 6.03 31.70
CA LEU A 232 -4.28 6.64 30.39
C LEU A 232 -5.64 7.30 30.33
N SER A 233 -5.68 8.46 29.70
CA SER A 233 -6.88 9.19 29.31
C SER A 233 -6.80 9.52 27.83
N THR A 234 -7.96 9.62 27.19
CA THR A 234 -8.08 9.88 25.75
C THR A 234 -8.87 11.16 25.52
N LEU A 235 -8.43 11.94 24.53
CA LEU A 235 -9.19 13.06 23.96
C LEU A 235 -9.52 12.72 22.51
N GLY A 236 -10.76 13.02 22.11
CA GLY A 236 -11.37 12.58 20.85
C GLY A 236 -12.23 11.33 21.05
N ASP A 237 -12.68 10.73 19.95
CA ASP A 237 -13.61 9.59 19.96
C ASP A 237 -12.90 8.23 20.15
N LEU A 238 -11.94 8.20 21.08
CA LEU A 238 -11.17 7.03 21.49
C LEU A 238 -11.66 6.54 22.86
N ARG A 239 -11.90 5.22 22.97
CA ARG A 239 -12.39 4.60 24.22
C ARG A 239 -11.35 3.63 24.77
N LEU A 240 -10.82 3.92 25.95
CA LEU A 240 -9.99 2.97 26.68
C LEU A 240 -10.86 1.78 27.14
N VAL A 241 -10.52 0.57 26.69
CA VAL A 241 -11.33 -0.64 26.98
C VAL A 241 -10.96 -1.22 28.34
N GLU A 242 -9.67 -1.21 28.68
CA GLU A 242 -9.15 -1.84 29.89
C GLU A 242 -8.09 -0.94 30.53
N LYS A 243 -8.20 -0.74 31.85
CA LYS A 243 -7.18 -0.06 32.64
C LYS A 243 -6.10 -1.07 33.02
N PRO A 244 -4.81 -0.77 32.75
CA PRO A 244 -3.72 -1.62 33.18
C PRO A 244 -3.75 -1.93 34.67
N SER A 245 -3.49 -3.19 35.03
CA SER A 245 -3.37 -3.60 36.44
C SER A 245 -2.09 -3.04 37.06
N PRO A 246 -2.11 -2.63 38.34
CA PRO A 246 -0.90 -2.21 39.04
C PRO A 246 0.16 -3.30 39.07
N LEU A 247 1.43 -2.90 38.94
CA LEU A 247 2.56 -3.82 38.90
C LEU A 247 3.68 -3.38 39.86
N THR A 248 4.58 -4.30 40.19
CA THR A 248 5.76 -4.02 41.02
C THR A 248 7.01 -4.28 40.20
N ILE A 249 7.88 -3.27 40.06
CA ILE A 249 9.13 -3.37 39.31
C ILE A 249 10.31 -3.39 40.30
N ALA A 250 11.21 -4.36 40.12
CA ALA A 250 12.45 -4.44 40.87
C ALA A 250 13.42 -3.29 40.49
N PRO A 251 14.46 -3.01 41.30
CA PRO A 251 15.50 -2.07 40.94
C PRO A 251 16.16 -2.41 39.60
N GLN A 252 16.30 -1.42 38.71
CA GLN A 252 16.91 -1.58 37.38
C GLN A 252 16.23 -2.62 36.47
N ASP A 253 14.99 -2.99 36.78
CA ASP A 253 14.20 -3.94 36.00
C ASP A 253 13.18 -3.20 35.12
N PHE A 254 12.57 -3.94 34.19
CA PHE A 254 11.60 -3.41 33.24
C PHE A 254 10.33 -4.26 33.16
N ALA A 255 9.23 -3.63 32.76
CA ALA A 255 7.95 -4.29 32.55
C ALA A 255 7.25 -3.72 31.31
N ASN A 256 6.51 -4.57 30.59
CA ASN A 256 5.68 -4.15 29.45
C ASN A 256 4.22 -4.11 29.87
N ILE A 257 3.58 -2.97 29.64
CA ILE A 257 2.17 -2.74 29.91
C ILE A 257 1.44 -2.60 28.59
N LYS A 258 0.44 -3.46 28.35
CA LYS A 258 -0.39 -3.40 27.15
C LYS A 258 -1.72 -2.75 27.47
N ALA A 259 -2.06 -1.68 26.74
CA ALA A 259 -3.36 -1.03 26.81
C ALA A 259 -4.09 -1.14 25.46
N ASN A 260 -5.38 -1.50 25.53
CA ASN A 260 -6.25 -1.59 24.36
C ASN A 260 -7.18 -0.37 24.32
N ILE A 261 -7.14 0.36 23.22
CA ILE A 261 -7.96 1.55 22.98
C ILE A 261 -8.77 1.30 21.72
N LYS A 262 -10.10 1.43 21.81
CA LYS A 262 -10.99 1.32 20.66
C LYS A 262 -11.19 2.67 19.99
N VAL A 263 -11.07 2.69 18.68
CA VAL A 263 -11.30 3.84 17.81
C VAL A 263 -12.76 3.82 17.37
N SER A 264 -13.52 4.83 17.76
CA SER A 264 -14.93 4.95 17.36
C SER A 264 -15.10 5.80 16.09
N SER A 265 -14.19 6.76 15.86
CA SER A 265 -14.21 7.65 14.69
C SER A 265 -12.81 7.99 14.20
N THR A 266 -12.71 8.51 12.98
CA THR A 266 -11.46 8.90 12.31
C THR A 266 -11.00 10.32 12.66
N GLU A 267 -11.20 10.75 13.89
CA GLU A 267 -10.69 12.02 14.39
C GLU A 267 -9.32 11.84 15.02
N ASN A 268 -8.42 12.82 14.83
CA ASN A 268 -7.13 12.83 15.51
C ASN A 268 -7.33 12.67 17.03
N GLY A 269 -6.83 11.57 17.55
CA GLY A 269 -6.90 11.27 18.97
C GLY A 269 -5.63 11.72 19.67
N ILE A 270 -5.78 12.21 20.90
CA ILE A 270 -4.65 12.45 21.80
C ILE A 270 -4.78 11.46 22.95
N ILE A 271 -3.73 10.70 23.22
CA ILE A 271 -3.64 9.84 24.39
C ILE A 271 -2.65 10.50 25.34
N PHE A 272 -3.11 10.80 26.54
CA PHE A 272 -2.29 11.43 27.58
C PHE A 272 -2.45 10.65 28.87
N GLY A 273 -1.50 10.76 29.79
CA GLY A 273 -1.55 9.93 30.98
C GLY A 273 -0.53 10.31 32.03
N ASN A 274 -0.56 9.54 33.11
CA ASN A 274 0.42 9.63 34.19
C ASN A 274 0.82 8.22 34.64
N ILE A 275 2.02 8.10 35.19
CA ILE A 275 2.47 6.92 35.94
C ILE A 275 2.50 7.31 37.40
N SER A 276 1.76 6.58 38.23
CA SER A 276 1.82 6.69 39.69
C SER A 276 2.52 5.47 40.27
N TYR A 277 3.35 5.64 41.29
CA TYR A 277 4.02 4.54 41.98
C TYR A 277 4.35 4.87 43.43
N ASP A 278 4.54 3.82 44.23
CA ASP A 278 4.97 3.88 45.62
C ASP A 278 6.38 3.33 45.78
N VAL A 279 7.26 4.05 46.47
CA VAL A 279 8.60 3.54 46.79
C VAL A 279 8.51 2.65 48.02
N ARG A 280 9.08 1.44 47.95
CA ARG A 280 9.10 0.51 49.09
C ARG A 280 9.75 1.16 50.32
N GLY A 281 8.97 1.34 51.38
CA GLY A 281 9.43 1.96 52.64
C GLY A 281 9.06 3.45 52.78
N SER A 282 8.46 4.06 51.75
CA SER A 282 7.82 5.37 51.86
C SER A 282 6.48 5.25 52.59
N SER A 283 6.23 6.13 53.55
CA SER A 283 4.98 6.17 54.33
C SER A 283 3.88 6.88 53.54
N GLY A 284 3.37 6.24 52.49
CA GLY A 284 2.16 6.66 51.77
C GLY A 284 2.31 7.83 50.80
N GLU A 285 3.53 8.23 50.45
CA GLU A 285 3.78 9.26 49.44
C GLU A 285 3.80 8.62 48.05
N THR A 286 2.68 8.77 47.33
CA THR A 286 2.55 8.36 45.92
C THR A 286 3.25 9.39 45.04
N THR A 287 4.21 8.94 44.25
CA THR A 287 4.87 9.81 43.27
C THR A 287 4.15 9.66 41.93
N CYS A 288 3.81 10.79 41.30
CA CYS A 288 3.16 10.80 40.00
C CYS A 288 4.03 11.52 38.96
N ILE A 289 4.29 10.84 37.85
CA ILE A 289 5.00 11.38 36.69
C ILE A 289 3.98 11.59 35.58
N VAL A 290 3.84 12.83 35.11
CA VAL A 290 2.99 13.15 33.96
C VAL A 290 3.73 12.76 32.70
N LEU A 291 3.06 12.02 31.82
CA LEU A 291 3.62 11.53 30.56
C LEU A 291 3.46 12.57 29.46
N ASN A 292 4.34 12.50 28.47
CA ASN A 292 4.16 13.24 27.23
C ASN A 292 2.98 12.68 26.42
N ASP A 293 2.30 13.58 25.73
CA ASP A 293 1.10 13.24 24.95
C ASP A 293 1.47 12.47 23.68
N ILE A 294 0.65 11.47 23.34
CA ILE A 294 0.77 10.70 22.11
C ILE A 294 -0.31 11.19 21.14
N HIS A 295 0.12 11.79 20.03
CA HIS A 295 -0.76 12.19 18.95
C HIS A 295 -0.95 11.03 17.97
N ILE A 296 -2.18 10.56 17.83
CA ILE A 296 -2.54 9.52 16.86
C ILE A 296 -2.97 10.18 15.56
N ASP A 297 -2.12 10.07 14.54
CA ASP A 297 -2.39 10.54 13.20
C ASP A 297 -3.10 9.48 12.37
N ILE A 298 -4.29 9.81 11.86
CA ILE A 298 -5.16 8.88 11.12
C ILE A 298 -4.96 8.98 9.60
N MET A 299 -4.06 9.85 9.13
CA MET A 299 -3.84 10.07 7.69
C MET A 299 -3.42 8.81 6.91
N GLU A 300 -2.71 7.87 7.55
CA GLU A 300 -2.36 6.57 6.93
C GLU A 300 -3.59 5.71 6.60
N TYR A 301 -4.75 5.98 7.21
CA TYR A 301 -6.01 5.25 7.00
C TYR A 301 -6.91 5.86 5.94
N ILE A 302 -6.54 7.02 5.40
CA ILE A 302 -7.27 7.67 4.32
C ILE A 302 -6.73 7.12 3.00
N MET A 303 -7.58 6.37 2.30
CA MET A 303 -7.21 5.76 1.03
C MET A 303 -7.80 6.54 -0.15
N PRO A 304 -7.04 6.68 -1.25
CA PRO A 304 -7.55 7.28 -2.48
C PRO A 304 -8.69 6.43 -3.04
N ALA A 305 -9.84 7.05 -3.26
CA ALA A 305 -11.03 6.40 -3.77
C ALA A 305 -11.59 7.15 -4.98
N THR A 306 -12.54 6.54 -5.70
CA THR A 306 -13.26 7.19 -6.81
C THR A 306 -14.76 7.10 -6.57
N CYS A 307 -15.49 8.16 -6.90
CA CYS A 307 -16.95 8.19 -6.89
C CYS A 307 -17.49 8.83 -8.17
N THR A 308 -18.76 8.59 -8.47
CA THR A 308 -19.42 9.20 -9.64
C THR A 308 -19.71 10.69 -9.39
N PRO A 309 -19.80 11.54 -10.43
CA PRO A 309 -20.14 12.95 -10.27
C PRO A 309 -21.53 13.20 -9.66
N SER A 310 -22.46 12.25 -9.79
CA SER A 310 -23.77 12.29 -9.13
C SER A 310 -23.66 12.05 -7.63
N GLU A 311 -22.93 11.01 -7.22
CA GLU A 311 -22.69 10.69 -5.80
C GLU A 311 -21.90 11.80 -5.12
N PHE A 312 -20.88 12.36 -5.78
CA PHE A 312 -20.11 13.48 -5.26
C PHE A 312 -21.02 14.68 -4.95
N ARG A 313 -21.91 15.06 -5.88
CA ARG A 313 -22.84 16.18 -5.68
C ARG A 313 -23.84 15.93 -4.56
N GLN A 314 -24.34 14.71 -4.45
CA GLN A 314 -25.22 14.30 -3.36
C GLN A 314 -24.50 14.42 -2.01
N MET A 315 -23.36 13.74 -1.85
CA MET A 315 -22.56 13.77 -0.62
C MET A 315 -22.11 15.20 -0.27
N TRP A 316 -21.72 15.99 -1.28
CA TRP A 316 -21.33 17.39 -1.08
C TRP A 316 -22.46 18.22 -0.49
N SER A 317 -23.71 17.98 -0.89
CA SER A 317 -24.89 18.64 -0.33
C SER A 317 -25.29 18.11 1.05
N GLU A 318 -25.02 16.84 1.33
CA GLU A 318 -25.38 16.15 2.56
C GLU A 318 -24.41 16.46 3.72
N PHE A 319 -23.12 16.68 3.42
CA PHE A 319 -22.12 16.90 4.45
C PHE A 319 -22.26 18.29 5.09
N GLU A 320 -22.50 18.28 6.39
CA GLU A 320 -22.76 19.48 7.21
C GLU A 320 -21.47 20.24 7.55
N TRP A 321 -20.36 19.53 7.74
CA TRP A 321 -19.10 20.11 8.16
C TRP A 321 -18.25 20.52 6.96
N GLU A 322 -17.92 21.80 6.89
CA GLU A 322 -17.02 22.38 5.90
C GLU A 322 -15.86 23.11 6.58
N ASN A 323 -14.65 22.83 6.10
CA ASN A 323 -13.46 23.60 6.43
C ASN A 323 -12.93 24.28 5.17
N LYS A 324 -12.78 25.61 5.20
CA LYS A 324 -12.22 26.40 4.11
C LYS A 324 -10.81 26.84 4.48
N VAL A 325 -9.83 26.25 3.81
CA VAL A 325 -8.40 26.55 4.00
C VAL A 325 -7.93 27.47 2.89
N THR A 326 -7.35 28.61 3.23
CA THR A 326 -6.72 29.51 2.26
C THR A 326 -5.33 28.99 1.94
N VAL A 327 -5.02 28.90 0.64
CA VAL A 327 -3.72 28.48 0.12
C VAL A 327 -2.86 29.71 -0.14
N ASN A 328 -1.70 29.76 0.50
CA ASN A 328 -0.66 30.76 0.22
C ASN A 328 0.69 30.04 0.24
N THR A 329 1.19 29.70 -0.94
CA THR A 329 2.40 28.87 -1.08
C THR A 329 3.52 29.64 -1.77
N GLN A 330 4.72 29.07 -1.85
CA GLN A 330 5.82 29.61 -2.67
C GLN A 330 5.91 28.92 -4.04
N ILE A 331 4.95 28.05 -4.35
CA ILE A 331 4.96 27.23 -5.57
C ILE A 331 4.41 28.04 -6.72
N LYS A 332 5.09 28.01 -7.86
CA LYS A 332 4.74 28.79 -9.06
C LYS A 332 3.92 28.03 -10.09
N ASP A 333 3.83 26.71 -9.94
CA ASP A 333 3.12 25.80 -10.84
C ASP A 333 1.90 25.17 -10.16
N LEU A 334 0.75 25.26 -10.83
CA LEU A 334 -0.54 24.78 -10.35
C LEU A 334 -0.57 23.25 -10.24
N PHE A 335 -0.01 22.55 -11.23
CA PHE A 335 -0.01 21.08 -11.26
C PHE A 335 0.96 20.49 -10.24
N THR A 336 2.11 21.15 -10.02
CA THR A 336 3.03 20.78 -8.95
C THR A 336 2.35 20.86 -7.58
N TYR A 337 1.61 21.94 -7.30
CA TYR A 337 0.88 22.06 -6.03
C TYR A 337 -0.25 21.01 -5.91
N LEU A 338 -1.01 20.75 -6.97
CA LEU A 338 -2.01 19.66 -6.99
C LEU A 338 -1.37 18.30 -6.67
N SER A 339 -0.23 17.98 -7.30
CA SER A 339 0.49 16.72 -7.06
C SER A 339 0.97 16.62 -5.62
N GLN A 340 1.43 17.72 -5.02
CA GLN A 340 1.85 17.75 -3.62
C GLN A 340 0.67 17.59 -2.66
N ILE A 341 -0.47 18.25 -2.90
CA ILE A 341 -1.67 18.02 -2.10
C ILE A 341 -2.07 16.54 -2.17
N THR A 342 -2.17 15.98 -3.38
CA THR A 342 -2.58 14.60 -3.57
C THR A 342 -1.64 13.61 -2.87
N SER A 343 -0.33 13.86 -2.87
CA SER A 343 0.62 13.01 -2.16
C SER A 343 0.54 13.13 -0.63
N HIS A 344 0.30 14.32 -0.09
CA HIS A 344 0.24 14.54 1.36
C HIS A 344 -1.11 14.17 1.99
N THR A 345 -2.19 14.25 1.21
CA THR A 345 -3.56 14.04 1.71
C THR A 345 -4.18 12.72 1.27
N ASN A 346 -3.49 11.94 0.43
CA ASN A 346 -4.00 10.71 -0.18
C ASN A 346 -5.34 10.89 -0.93
N LEU A 347 -5.68 12.13 -1.30
CA LEU A 347 -6.90 12.47 -2.04
C LEU A 347 -6.72 12.22 -3.53
N ARG A 348 -7.66 11.50 -4.13
CA ARG A 348 -7.64 11.23 -5.57
C ARG A 348 -8.38 12.33 -6.34
N CYS A 349 -7.74 12.82 -7.40
CA CYS A 349 -8.37 13.71 -8.37
C CYS A 349 -9.44 12.98 -9.20
N LEU A 350 -10.66 13.51 -9.20
CA LEU A 350 -11.79 13.00 -9.99
C LEU A 350 -11.96 13.75 -11.31
N THR A 351 -11.41 14.95 -11.44
CA THR A 351 -11.46 15.74 -12.67
C THR A 351 -10.68 15.02 -13.79
N PRO A 352 -11.25 14.82 -14.99
CA PRO A 352 -10.58 14.14 -16.10
C PRO A 352 -9.30 14.87 -16.53
N THR A 353 -8.24 14.12 -16.86
CA THR A 353 -6.95 14.69 -17.29
C THR A 353 -7.06 15.55 -18.55
N GLU A 354 -8.07 15.31 -19.40
CA GLU A 354 -8.39 16.13 -20.58
C GLU A 354 -8.84 17.55 -20.21
N ALA A 355 -9.49 17.72 -19.06
CA ALA A 355 -9.86 19.04 -18.53
C ALA A 355 -8.69 19.71 -17.79
N LEU A 356 -7.62 18.96 -17.50
CA LEU A 356 -6.38 19.46 -16.92
C LEU A 356 -5.33 19.80 -18.00
N SER A 357 -5.55 19.46 -19.28
CA SER A 357 -4.59 19.76 -20.34
C SER A 357 -4.79 21.16 -20.91
N GLY A 358 -3.87 22.08 -20.61
CA GLY A 358 -3.82 23.44 -21.15
C GLY A 358 -2.96 24.37 -20.28
N ASP A 359 -2.50 25.49 -20.85
CA ASP A 359 -1.99 26.62 -20.07
C ASP A 359 -3.21 27.36 -19.50
N CYS A 360 -3.43 27.20 -18.20
CA CYS A 360 -4.56 27.79 -17.48
C CYS A 360 -4.04 28.60 -16.29
N ASP A 361 -4.52 29.83 -16.14
CA ASP A 361 -4.23 30.67 -14.96
C ASP A 361 -5.11 30.31 -13.75
N TYR A 362 -6.16 29.51 -13.98
CA TYR A 362 -7.10 29.05 -12.95
C TYR A 362 -7.26 27.53 -13.01
N LEU A 363 -7.19 26.88 -11.85
CA LEU A 363 -7.36 25.44 -11.72
C LEU A 363 -8.42 25.13 -10.66
N CYS A 364 -9.50 24.48 -11.10
CA CYS A 364 -10.56 23.98 -10.24
C CYS A 364 -10.64 22.45 -10.34
N VAL A 365 -10.36 21.76 -9.24
CA VAL A 365 -10.28 20.30 -9.20
C VAL A 365 -11.13 19.75 -8.06
N THR A 366 -11.84 18.66 -8.34
CA THR A 366 -12.56 17.88 -7.34
C THR A 366 -11.72 16.69 -6.89
N LEU A 367 -11.61 16.53 -5.58
CA LEU A 367 -10.78 15.55 -4.90
C LEU A 367 -11.66 14.70 -3.99
N TYR A 368 -11.34 13.41 -3.89
CA TYR A 368 -12.10 12.47 -3.06
C TYR A 368 -11.21 11.39 -2.44
N ALA A 369 -11.54 11.02 -1.21
CA ALA A 369 -10.99 9.85 -0.55
C ALA A 369 -12.03 9.16 0.33
N LYS A 370 -11.69 7.94 0.73
CA LYS A 370 -12.48 7.13 1.65
C LYS A 370 -11.56 6.56 2.73
N THR A 371 -11.99 6.61 3.97
CA THR A 371 -11.25 6.00 5.08
C THR A 371 -11.48 4.50 5.11
N ILE A 372 -10.59 3.73 5.76
CA ILE A 372 -10.81 2.29 5.99
C ILE A 372 -12.10 2.00 6.77
N PHE A 373 -12.59 2.99 7.53
CA PHE A 373 -13.82 2.92 8.32
C PHE A 373 -15.08 3.15 7.47
N GLY A 374 -14.89 3.45 6.19
CA GLY A 374 -15.98 3.71 5.26
C GLY A 374 -16.46 5.16 5.25
N GLU A 375 -15.82 6.06 5.99
CA GLU A 375 -16.14 7.48 5.98
C GLU A 375 -15.62 8.16 4.70
N HIS A 376 -16.29 9.23 4.30
CA HIS A 376 -16.08 9.90 3.03
C HIS A 376 -15.51 11.30 3.24
N VAL A 377 -14.49 11.64 2.47
CA VAL A 377 -13.88 12.98 2.47
C VAL A 377 -13.93 13.54 1.06
N LEU A 378 -14.52 14.73 0.95
CA LEU A 378 -14.62 15.47 -0.30
C LEU A 378 -13.78 16.73 -0.19
N ALA A 379 -13.08 17.10 -1.25
CA ALA A 379 -12.43 18.40 -1.31
C ALA A 379 -12.57 19.03 -2.68
N ASN A 380 -12.76 20.35 -2.70
CA ASN A 380 -12.71 21.18 -3.89
C ASN A 380 -11.51 22.11 -3.77
N LEU A 381 -10.59 21.98 -4.71
CA LEU A 381 -9.38 22.77 -4.83
C LEU A 381 -9.59 23.84 -5.89
N CYS A 382 -9.53 25.10 -5.50
CA CYS A 382 -9.60 26.25 -6.40
C CYS A 382 -8.31 27.05 -6.28
N LEU A 383 -7.52 27.08 -7.34
CA LEU A 383 -6.24 27.78 -7.41
C LEU A 383 -6.28 28.81 -8.53
N GLU A 384 -5.56 29.89 -8.30
CA GLU A 384 -5.34 30.96 -9.26
C GLU A 384 -3.87 31.34 -9.29
N LYS A 385 -3.44 31.78 -10.46
CA LYS A 385 -2.13 32.35 -10.70
C LYS A 385 -2.34 33.77 -11.20
N ALA A 386 -2.09 34.76 -10.34
CA ALA A 386 -2.31 36.16 -10.68
C ALA A 386 -1.39 36.65 -11.81
N GLU A 387 -0.12 36.21 -11.82
CA GLU A 387 0.88 36.53 -12.85
C GLU A 387 1.85 35.36 -13.05
N ALA A 388 2.53 35.31 -14.20
CA ALA A 388 3.39 34.20 -14.62
C ALA A 388 4.51 33.82 -13.60
N ASP A 389 4.97 34.76 -12.77
CA ASP A 389 6.06 34.57 -11.80
C ASP A 389 5.62 34.66 -10.32
N GLN A 390 4.34 34.94 -10.07
CA GLN A 390 3.78 35.00 -8.72
C GLN A 390 3.45 33.60 -8.18
N PRO A 391 3.49 33.41 -6.85
CA PRO A 391 3.07 32.17 -6.23
C PRO A 391 1.60 31.86 -6.48
N VAL A 392 1.26 30.58 -6.44
CA VAL A 392 -0.11 30.09 -6.52
C VAL A 392 -0.87 30.47 -5.26
N THR A 393 -1.99 31.16 -5.45
CA THR A 393 -2.96 31.50 -4.40
C THR A 393 -4.26 30.75 -4.62
N GLY A 394 -5.07 30.59 -3.58
CA GLY A 394 -6.35 29.93 -3.73
C GLY A 394 -7.01 29.52 -2.43
N HIS A 395 -7.95 28.60 -2.54
CA HIS A 395 -8.60 28.01 -1.38
C HIS A 395 -8.99 26.56 -1.64
N VAL A 396 -8.89 25.75 -0.59
CA VAL A 396 -9.37 24.37 -0.57
C VAL A 396 -10.59 24.32 0.35
N ARG A 397 -11.71 23.81 -0.16
CA ARG A 397 -12.91 23.54 0.64
C ARG A 397 -12.99 22.05 0.87
N ILE A 398 -12.92 21.63 2.12
CA ILE A 398 -12.97 20.24 2.52
C ILE A 398 -14.28 20.01 3.24
N ARG A 399 -15.01 18.97 2.84
CA ARG A 399 -16.26 18.54 3.46
C ARG A 399 -16.17 17.09 3.90
N ALA A 400 -16.68 16.83 5.09
CA ALA A 400 -16.76 15.49 5.67
C ALA A 400 -18.03 15.36 6.52
N LYS A 401 -18.37 14.12 6.86
CA LYS A 401 -19.50 13.82 7.74
C LYS A 401 -19.24 14.25 9.19
N THR A 402 -17.98 14.19 9.64
CA THR A 402 -17.56 14.52 11.01
C THR A 402 -16.71 15.80 11.02
N GLN A 403 -16.84 16.61 12.07
CA GLN A 403 -16.07 17.85 12.24
C GLN A 403 -14.56 17.57 12.29
N GLY A 404 -14.16 16.58 13.10
CA GLY A 404 -12.75 16.21 13.29
C GLY A 404 -12.03 15.88 11.98
N MET A 405 -12.70 15.16 11.07
CA MET A 405 -12.15 14.83 9.75
C MET A 405 -11.95 16.08 8.87
N ALA A 406 -12.93 16.98 8.83
CA ALA A 406 -12.82 18.22 8.03
C ALA A 406 -11.71 19.15 8.55
N VAL A 407 -11.53 19.22 9.87
CA VAL A 407 -10.48 20.02 10.51
C VAL A 407 -9.10 19.39 10.26
N THR A 408 -8.94 18.10 10.57
CA THR A 408 -7.69 17.34 10.40
C THR A 408 -7.16 17.43 8.97
N MET A 409 -8.03 17.19 7.98
CA MET A 409 -7.65 17.30 6.57
C MET A 409 -7.26 18.72 6.19
N GLY A 410 -7.89 19.74 6.79
CA GLY A 410 -7.54 21.13 6.54
C GLY A 410 -6.20 21.54 7.16
N GLU A 411 -5.88 21.06 8.35
CA GLU A 411 -4.56 21.27 8.97
C GLU A 411 -3.46 20.63 8.11
N ARG A 412 -3.72 19.46 7.54
CA ARG A 412 -2.79 18.80 6.61
C ARG A 412 -2.59 19.59 5.34
N VAL A 413 -3.66 20.10 4.73
CA VAL A 413 -3.55 20.98 3.56
C VAL A 413 -2.76 22.25 3.90
N ARG A 414 -2.89 22.77 5.13
CA ARG A 414 -2.12 23.95 5.57
C ARG A 414 -0.64 23.67 5.81
N SER A 415 -0.28 22.40 6.07
CA SER A 415 1.11 21.99 6.27
C SER A 415 1.90 21.81 4.97
N VAL A 416 1.21 21.77 3.82
CA VAL A 416 1.77 21.80 2.46
C VAL A 416 2.06 23.25 2.09
#